data_AF-A0A2G1Y4E4-F1
#
_entry.id   AF-A0A2G1Y4E4-F1
#
_cell.length_a   1.000
_cell.length_b   1.000
_cell.length_c   1.000
_cell.angle_alpha   90.00
_cell.angle_beta   90.00
_cell.angle_gamma   90.00
#
_symmetry.space_group_name_H-M   'P 1'
#
loop_
_entity.id
_entity.type
_entity.pdbx_description
1 polymer ?
#
loop_
_entity_poly.entity_id
_entity_poly.type
_entity_poly.pdbx_seq_one_letter_code
_entity_poly.pdbx_strand_id
1 'polypeptide(L)' 'MLLLIVELLNSAVEAAIDRIGEERHDLSGRAKDLGSAAVLLTMLLVLITWVAIAIQ' A
#
# COMPACT_ATOMS: atom_id res chain seq x y z
N MET A 1 12.04 -6.59 -3.05
CA MET A 1 11.30 -6.05 -4.23
C MET A 1 9.80 -5.97 -4.02
N LEU A 2 9.17 -6.92 -3.31
CA LEU A 2 7.72 -6.90 -3.07
C LEU A 2 7.19 -5.59 -2.47
N LEU A 3 7.84 -5.04 -1.42
CA LEU A 3 7.45 -3.74 -0.84
C LEU A 3 7.38 -2.62 -1.87
N LEU A 4 8.40 -2.49 -2.72
CA LEU A 4 8.44 -1.47 -3.76
C LEU A 4 7.36 -1.67 -4.83
N ILE A 5 7.04 -2.93 -5.17
CA ILE A 5 5.96 -3.25 -6.11
C ILE A 5 4.62 -2.80 -5.51
N VAL A 6 4.36 -3.12 -4.25
CA VAL A 6 3.10 -2.76 -3.57
C VAL A 6 2.99 -1.24 -3.40
N GLU A 7 4.08 -0.56 -3.11
CA GLU A 7 4.13 0.91 -3.04
C GLU A 7 3.76 1.56 -4.39
N LEU A 8 4.36 1.08 -5.49
CA LEU A 8 4.04 1.56 -6.83
C LEU A 8 2.58 1.33 -7.20
N LEU A 9 2.00 0.19 -6.80
CA LEU A 9 0.58 -0.09 -7.00
C LEU A 9 -0.31 0.84 -6.16
N ASN A 10 0.06 1.14 -4.91
CA ASN A 10 -0.65 2.12 -4.07
C ASN A 10 -0.65 3.50 -4.75
N SER A 11 0.51 4.00 -5.18
CA SER A 11 0.62 5.29 -5.87
C SER A 11 -0.14 5.31 -7.19
N ALA A 12 -0.19 4.20 -7.94
CA ALA A 12 -0.98 4.11 -9.16
C ALA A 12 -2.49 4.22 -8.88
N VAL A 13 -2.97 3.60 -7.81
CA VAL A 13 -4.37 3.71 -7.36
C VAL A 13 -4.70 5.14 -6.92
N GLU A 14 -3.83 5.76 -6.12
CA GLU A 14 -3.98 7.16 -5.72
C GLU A 14 -4.05 8.10 -6.93
N ALA A 15 -3.10 7.98 -7.88
CA ALA A 15 -3.09 8.79 -9.08
C ALA A 15 -4.35 8.59 -9.96
N ALA A 16 -4.85 7.36 -10.05
CA ALA A 16 -6.08 7.06 -10.78
C ALA A 16 -7.31 7.69 -10.12
N ILE A 17 -7.38 7.68 -8.79
CA ILE A 17 -8.47 8.28 -8.02
C ILE A 17 -8.41 9.82 -8.07
N ASP A 18 -7.23 10.40 -7.87
CA ASP A 18 -7.03 11.86 -7.85
C ASP A 18 -7.32 12.50 -9.21
N ARG A 19 -7.14 11.75 -10.30
CA ARG A 19 -7.53 12.18 -11.65
C ARG A 19 -9.04 12.35 -11.84
N ILE A 20 -9.89 11.57 -11.15
CA ILE A 20 -11.34 11.49 -11.44
C ILE A 20 -12.12 12.67 -10.83
N GLY A 21 -11.60 13.33 -9.79
CA GLY A 21 -12.17 14.57 -9.27
C GLY A 21 -11.79 14.83 -7.80
N GLU A 22 -11.72 16.10 -7.42
CA GLU A 22 -11.43 16.53 -6.04
C GLU A 22 -12.62 16.31 -5.07
N GLU A 23 -13.79 15.92 -5.59
CA GLU A 23 -14.93 15.55 -4.76
C GLU A 23 -14.66 14.25 -4.00
N ARG A 24 -14.82 14.33 -2.68
CA ARG A 24 -14.52 13.23 -1.78
C ARG A 24 -15.61 12.17 -1.87
N HIS A 25 -15.36 11.12 -2.64
CA HIS A 25 -16.21 9.93 -2.66
C HIS A 25 -15.80 8.92 -1.58
N ASP A 26 -16.76 8.41 -0.83
CA ASP A 26 -16.53 7.40 0.22
C ASP A 26 -15.81 6.15 -0.30
N LEU A 27 -16.13 5.72 -1.53
CA LEU A 27 -15.46 4.59 -2.18
C LEU A 27 -14.01 4.91 -2.57
N SER A 28 -13.74 6.13 -3.01
CA SER A 28 -12.39 6.61 -3.31
C SER A 28 -11.51 6.67 -2.06
N GLY A 29 -12.08 7.11 -0.92
CA GLY A 29 -11.39 7.06 0.37
C GLY A 29 -11.03 5.62 0.76
N ARG A 30 -12.00 4.70 0.69
CA ARG A 30 -11.76 3.28 0.98
C ARG A 30 -10.69 2.64 0.11
N ALA A 31 -10.65 2.98 -1.18
CA ALA A 31 -9.64 2.45 -2.09
C ALA A 31 -8.22 2.89 -1.69
N LYS A 32 -8.03 4.15 -1.27
CA LYS A 32 -6.75 4.67 -0.75
C LYS A 32 -6.37 4.00 0.57
N ASP A 33 -7.32 3.85 1.49
CA ASP A 33 -7.09 3.20 2.78
C ASP A 33 -6.63 1.74 2.61
N LEU A 34 -7.28 1.01 1.69
CA LEU A 34 -6.90 -0.37 1.36
C LEU A 34 -5.51 -0.45 0.71
N GLY A 35 -5.15 0.49 -0.17
CA GLY A 35 -3.83 0.57 -0.77
C GLY A 35 -2.74 0.78 0.29
N SER A 36 -2.94 1.74 1.20
CA SER A 36 -2.04 2.00 2.32
C SER A 36 -1.96 0.83 3.29
N ALA A 37 -3.06 0.11 3.54
CA ALA A 37 -3.07 -1.12 4.33
C ALA A 37 -2.22 -2.24 3.69
N ALA A 38 -2.25 -2.38 2.36
CA ALA A 38 -1.42 -3.35 1.65
C ALA A 38 0.08 -3.03 1.79
N VAL A 39 0.46 -1.75 1.73
CA VAL A 39 1.84 -1.30 2.00
C VAL A 39 2.26 -1.67 3.42
N LEU A 40 1.43 -1.36 4.42
CA LEU A 40 1.71 -1.68 5.82
C LEU A 40 1.91 -3.19 6.03
N LEU A 41 1.02 -4.02 5.50
CA LEU A 41 1.13 -5.48 5.59
C LEU A 41 2.42 -5.98 4.92
N THR A 42 2.80 -5.39 3.80
CA THR A 42 4.05 -5.76 3.11
C THR A 42 5.28 -5.31 3.89
N MET A 43 5.22 -4.16 4.58
CA MET A 43 6.29 -3.70 5.47
C MET A 43 6.42 -4.62 6.71
N LEU A 44 5.30 -5.06 7.29
CA LEU A 44 5.30 -6.06 8.36
C LEU A 44 5.89 -7.40 7.89
N LEU A 45 5.56 -7.83 6.67
CA LEU A 45 6.15 -9.04 6.08
C LEU A 45 7.67 -8.91 5.93
N VAL A 46 8.16 -7.75 5.48
CA VAL A 46 9.61 -7.47 5.43
C VAL A 46 10.22 -7.59 6.82
N LEU A 47 9.63 -6.95 7.83
CA LEU A 47 10.13 -7.01 9.20
C LEU A 47 10.18 -8.46 9.74
N ILE A 48 9.08 -9.21 9.59
CA ILE A 48 8.98 -10.61 10.04
C ILE A 48 10.04 -11.46 9.34
N THR A 49 10.21 -11.29 8.03
CA THR A 49 11.19 -12.05 7.24
C THR A 49 12.62 -11.80 7.74
N TRP A 50 13.00 -10.54 7.96
CA TRP A 50 14.34 -10.20 8.44
C TRP A 50 14.57 -10.62 9.88
N VAL A 51 13.57 -10.47 10.76
CA VAL A 51 13.66 -10.97 12.14
C VAL A 51 13.84 -12.48 12.14
N ALA A 52 13.06 -13.22 11.34
CA ALA A 52 13.20 -14.67 11.21
C ALA A 52 14.60 -15.08 10.74
N ILE A 53 15.17 -14.37 9.75
CA ILE A 53 16.54 -14.60 9.28
C ILE A 53 17.58 -14.27 10.37
N ALA A 54 17.38 -13.21 11.15
CA ALA A 54 18.34 -12.77 12.16
C ALA A 54 18.40 -13.68 13.40
N ILE A 55 17.30 -14.39 13.70
CA ILE A 55 17.21 -15.33 14.84
C ILE A 55 17.47 -16.79 14.45
N GLN A 56 17.63 -17.08 13.15
CA GLN A 56 18.01 -18.39 12.63
C GLN A 56 19.52 -18.56 12.63
#